data_AF-A0A2V5QHJ4-F1
#
_entry.id   AF-A0A2V5QHJ4-F1
#
_cell.length_a   1.000
_cell.length_b   1.000
_cell.length_c   1.000
_cell.angle_alpha   90.00
_cell.angle_beta   90.00
_cell.angle_gamma   90.00
#
_symmetry.space_group_name_H-M   'P 1'
#
loop_
_entity.id
_entity.type
_entity.pdbx_description
1 polymer ?
#
loop_
_entity_poly.entity_id
_entity_poly.type
_entity_poly.pdbx_seq_one_letter_code
_entity_poly.pdbx_strand_id
1 'polypeptide(L)'
;MHAFNFPRRNPRSIFTAQQRFSFGESPGELVAPKRYRAAWISDAHLGTRGCNATALLDFLRENDFETLYVVGDLIDIWALRRGIYWPQQHNDVIQKILRKARKGTHVIYIPGNHDELVADFCGAYGNIDIKQSAIHVTACGERILIIHGHELDTVVQNVKWLAFAGDVGYQFLLSLNPLINFVRRRFGLGYWSLSAYAKRRVKDAVSFIGK
;
A
#
# COMPACT_ATOMS: atom_id res chain seq x y z
N MET A 1 -55.67 -26.69 -36.11
CA MET A 1 -55.20 -25.46 -36.80
C MET A 1 -54.02 -24.90 -36.01
N HIS A 2 -52.81 -25.11 -36.52
CA HIS A 2 -51.84 -24.06 -36.92
C HIS A 2 -51.43 -23.13 -35.76
N ALA A 3 -50.33 -23.40 -35.06
CA ALA A 3 -48.94 -23.08 -35.41
C ALA A 3 -48.72 -21.57 -35.64
N PHE A 4 -47.86 -20.94 -34.83
CA PHE A 4 -46.68 -20.22 -35.32
C PHE A 4 -45.69 -19.96 -34.18
N ASN A 5 -44.43 -20.17 -34.51
CA ASN A 5 -43.24 -20.11 -33.68
C ASN A 5 -42.50 -18.78 -33.97
N PHE A 6 -41.44 -18.53 -33.16
CA PHE A 6 -40.21 -17.78 -33.49
C PHE A 6 -40.04 -16.29 -33.03
N PRO A 7 -38.78 -15.83 -32.82
CA PRO A 7 -38.25 -15.46 -31.50
C PRO A 7 -37.56 -14.07 -31.46
N ARG A 8 -36.73 -13.82 -30.41
CA ARG A 8 -35.71 -12.76 -30.23
C ARG A 8 -36.30 -11.41 -29.76
N ARG A 9 -35.65 -10.57 -28.94
CA ARG A 9 -34.24 -10.39 -28.58
C ARG A 9 -34.18 -9.53 -27.30
N ASN A 10 -33.21 -9.82 -26.44
CA ASN A 10 -32.79 -9.00 -25.30
C ASN A 10 -32.16 -7.66 -25.78
N PRO A 11 -32.48 -6.49 -25.20
CA PRO A 11 -31.59 -5.33 -25.26
C PRO A 11 -30.76 -5.24 -23.97
N ARG A 12 -29.57 -5.83 -24.09
CA ARG A 12 -28.29 -5.52 -23.44
C ARG A 12 -28.32 -4.51 -22.29
N SER A 13 -27.98 -5.07 -21.12
CA SER A 13 -27.36 -4.40 -19.99
C SER A 13 -26.24 -3.44 -20.41
N ILE A 14 -26.33 -2.24 -19.84
CA ILE A 14 -25.26 -1.27 -19.74
C ILE A 14 -24.03 -1.95 -19.11
N PHE A 15 -22.86 -1.64 -19.65
CA PHE A 15 -21.55 -2.08 -19.22
C PHE A 15 -21.38 -1.98 -17.69
N THR A 16 -21.08 -3.10 -17.05
CA THR A 16 -20.33 -3.12 -15.79
C THR A 16 -19.24 -4.16 -15.93
N ALA A 17 -18.06 -3.69 -16.34
CA ALA A 17 -16.83 -4.43 -16.19
C ALA A 17 -16.35 -4.18 -14.75
N GLN A 18 -16.46 -5.17 -13.87
CA GLN A 18 -15.57 -5.29 -12.71
C GLN A 18 -15.70 -6.69 -12.06
N GLN A 19 -14.62 -7.44 -12.26
CA GLN A 19 -14.12 -8.62 -11.55
C GLN A 19 -15.13 -9.42 -10.68
N ARG A 20 -15.67 -10.48 -11.28
CA ARG A 20 -16.17 -11.62 -10.52
C ARG A 20 -14.97 -12.49 -10.14
N PHE A 21 -14.48 -12.35 -8.91
CA PHE A 21 -13.81 -13.47 -8.26
C PHE A 21 -14.90 -14.48 -7.88
N SER A 22 -15.07 -15.53 -8.68
CA SER A 22 -15.91 -16.65 -8.32
C SER A 22 -15.16 -17.51 -7.31
N PHE A 23 -15.46 -17.36 -6.03
CA PHE A 23 -15.11 -18.37 -5.04
C PHE A 23 -16.08 -19.53 -5.25
N GLY A 24 -15.59 -20.61 -5.84
CA GLY A 24 -16.39 -21.82 -6.02
C GLY A 24 -16.78 -22.37 -4.65
N GLU A 25 -18.06 -22.72 -4.48
CA GLU A 25 -18.46 -23.62 -3.41
C GLU A 25 -17.69 -24.94 -3.60
N SER A 26 -16.91 -25.32 -2.59
CA SER A 26 -16.15 -26.56 -2.61
C SER A 26 -16.99 -27.68 -1.98
N PRO A 27 -17.28 -28.79 -2.69
CA PRO A 27 -17.79 -30.01 -2.06
C PRO A 27 -16.73 -30.56 -1.11
N GLY A 28 -17.15 -31.18 -0.01
CA GLY A 28 -16.31 -31.64 1.10
C GLY A 28 -15.30 -32.74 0.78
N GLU A 29 -14.29 -32.42 -0.02
CA GLU A 29 -13.10 -33.23 -0.22
C GLU A 29 -11.93 -32.52 0.48
N LEU A 30 -11.23 -33.23 1.37
CA LEU A 30 -10.09 -32.69 2.14
C LEU A 30 -8.89 -32.49 1.20
N VAL A 31 -8.95 -31.46 0.37
CA VAL A 31 -7.84 -31.03 -0.49
C VAL A 31 -6.71 -30.57 0.42
N ALA A 32 -5.53 -31.20 0.29
CA ALA A 32 -4.35 -30.77 1.01
C ALA A 32 -4.07 -29.28 0.70
N PRO A 33 -3.74 -28.46 1.70
CA PRO A 33 -3.55 -27.03 1.50
C PRO A 33 -2.47 -26.75 0.46
N LYS A 34 -2.71 -25.75 -0.40
CA LYS A 34 -1.72 -25.33 -1.41
C LYS A 34 -0.52 -24.73 -0.70
N ARG A 35 0.69 -25.15 -1.05
CA ARG A 35 1.93 -24.69 -0.41
C ARG A 35 2.64 -23.63 -1.26
N TYR A 36 2.98 -22.50 -0.66
CA TYR A 36 3.73 -21.41 -1.28
C TYR A 36 4.99 -21.09 -0.49
N ARG A 37 5.94 -20.42 -1.13
CA ARG A 37 7.18 -19.93 -0.48
C ARG A 37 6.90 -18.74 0.43
N ALA A 38 6.14 -17.78 -0.05
CA ALA A 38 5.80 -16.59 0.71
C ALA A 38 4.36 -16.15 0.45
N ALA A 39 3.75 -15.53 1.45
CA ALA A 39 2.50 -14.79 1.32
C ALA A 39 2.57 -13.51 2.14
N TRP A 40 1.78 -12.51 1.73
CA TRP A 40 1.63 -11.22 2.40
C TRP A 40 0.16 -10.98 2.70
N ILE A 41 -0.13 -10.50 3.91
CA ILE A 41 -1.43 -9.94 4.29
C ILE A 41 -1.20 -8.54 4.87
N SER A 42 -2.10 -7.60 4.64
CA SER A 42 -2.03 -6.22 5.14
C SER A 42 -3.44 -5.70 5.44
N ASP A 43 -3.53 -4.63 6.23
CA ASP A 43 -4.74 -3.82 6.44
C ASP A 43 -6.00 -4.63 6.74
N ALA A 44 -5.88 -5.64 7.61
CA ALA A 44 -7.01 -6.48 7.97
C ALA A 44 -7.98 -5.76 8.93
N HIS A 45 -7.44 -4.91 9.82
CA HIS A 45 -8.17 -4.13 10.83
C HIS A 45 -9.14 -4.97 11.68
N LEU A 46 -8.67 -6.07 12.27
CA LEU A 46 -9.42 -6.82 13.28
C LEU A 46 -9.81 -5.88 14.42
N GLY A 47 -11.09 -5.85 14.78
CA GLY A 47 -11.64 -4.89 15.73
C GLY A 47 -12.62 -3.91 15.10
N THR A 48 -12.68 -3.88 13.76
CA THR A 48 -13.63 -3.07 13.00
C THR A 48 -14.75 -3.93 12.40
N ARG A 49 -15.93 -3.32 12.20
CA ARG A 49 -17.06 -3.98 11.51
C ARG A 49 -16.83 -4.18 10.01
N GLY A 50 -15.91 -3.44 9.42
CA GLY A 50 -15.55 -3.54 8.00
C GLY A 50 -14.58 -4.68 7.69
N CYS A 51 -13.98 -5.29 8.71
CA CYS A 51 -13.03 -6.39 8.54
C CYS A 51 -13.72 -7.63 7.95
N ASN A 52 -13.25 -8.08 6.79
CA ASN A 52 -13.66 -9.37 6.23
C ASN A 52 -12.82 -10.52 6.80
N ALA A 53 -12.99 -10.77 8.10
CA ALA A 53 -12.24 -11.81 8.82
C ALA A 53 -12.49 -13.22 8.27
N THR A 54 -13.69 -13.49 7.71
CA THR A 54 -14.02 -14.78 7.11
C THR A 54 -13.14 -15.07 5.89
N ALA A 55 -13.04 -14.13 4.96
CA ALA A 55 -12.20 -14.30 3.77
C ALA A 55 -10.71 -14.48 4.14
N LEU A 56 -10.22 -13.71 5.11
CA LEU A 56 -8.85 -13.86 5.61
C LEU A 56 -8.63 -15.24 6.26
N LEU A 57 -9.59 -15.70 7.06
CA LEU A 57 -9.52 -17.00 7.72
C LEU A 57 -9.51 -18.15 6.71
N ASP A 58 -10.34 -18.07 5.66
CA ASP A 58 -10.41 -19.08 4.60
C ASP A 58 -9.12 -19.10 3.77
N PHE A 59 -8.58 -17.93 3.41
CA PHE A 59 -7.25 -17.82 2.80
C PHE A 59 -6.16 -18.52 3.65
N LEU A 60 -6.14 -18.28 4.96
CA LEU A 60 -5.19 -18.94 5.87
C LEU A 60 -5.48 -20.44 6.04
N ARG A 61 -6.69 -20.91 5.80
CA ARG A 61 -7.03 -22.34 5.91
C ARG A 61 -6.59 -23.13 4.69
N GLU A 62 -6.80 -22.59 3.51
CA GLU A 62 -6.59 -23.27 2.22
C GLU A 62 -5.14 -23.25 1.75
N ASN A 63 -4.32 -22.37 2.32
CA ASN A 63 -2.95 -22.13 1.86
C ASN A 63 -1.95 -22.27 3.01
N ASP A 64 -0.83 -22.94 2.77
CA ASP A 64 0.33 -23.02 3.66
C ASP A 64 1.52 -22.29 3.05
N PHE A 65 2.43 -21.81 3.91
CA PHE A 65 3.52 -20.93 3.51
C PHE A 65 4.80 -21.29 4.25
N GLU A 66 5.95 -21.14 3.59
CA GLU A 66 7.25 -21.14 4.29
C GLU A 66 7.40 -19.86 5.10
N THR A 67 7.09 -18.70 4.51
CA THR A 67 7.07 -17.40 5.19
C THR A 67 5.73 -16.69 5.02
N LEU A 68 5.16 -16.17 6.11
CA LEU A 68 3.97 -15.31 6.08
C LEU A 68 4.36 -13.92 6.60
N TYR A 69 4.27 -12.92 5.73
CA TYR A 69 4.44 -11.53 6.12
C TYR A 69 3.08 -10.94 6.51
N VAL A 70 2.99 -10.42 7.72
CA VAL A 70 1.87 -9.58 8.17
C VAL A 70 2.35 -8.14 8.12
N VAL A 71 1.86 -7.39 7.14
CA VAL A 71 2.33 -6.05 6.80
C VAL A 71 1.30 -5.04 7.30
N GLY A 72 1.40 -4.76 8.59
CA GLY A 72 0.67 -3.72 9.28
C GLY A 72 -0.83 -3.87 9.37
N ASP A 73 -1.38 -3.05 10.25
CA ASP A 73 -2.78 -2.85 10.58
C ASP A 73 -3.58 -4.15 10.65
N LEU A 74 -3.02 -5.19 11.29
CA LEU A 74 -3.74 -6.45 11.52
C LEU A 74 -4.83 -6.24 12.58
N ILE A 75 -4.54 -5.48 13.64
CA ILE A 75 -5.45 -5.21 14.76
C ILE A 75 -5.66 -3.70 14.88
N ASP A 76 -6.90 -3.26 14.81
CA ASP A 76 -7.23 -1.84 14.99
C ASP A 76 -7.48 -1.50 16.46
N ILE A 77 -6.40 -1.14 17.16
CA ILE A 77 -6.46 -0.76 18.59
C ILE A 77 -7.27 0.52 18.78
N TRP A 78 -7.23 1.44 17.81
CA TRP A 78 -7.97 2.70 17.89
C TRP A 78 -9.48 2.44 17.84
N ALA A 79 -9.94 1.53 16.98
CA ALA A 79 -11.34 1.11 16.95
C ALA A 79 -11.74 0.46 18.28
N LEU A 80 -10.93 -0.46 18.81
CA LEU A 80 -11.20 -1.14 20.08
C LEU A 80 -11.28 -0.18 21.27
N ARG A 81 -10.46 0.88 21.30
CA ARG A 81 -10.52 1.94 22.32
C ARG A 81 -11.83 2.75 22.27
N ARG A 82 -12.45 2.91 21.10
CA ARG A 82 -13.70 3.66 20.91
C ARG A 82 -14.94 2.82 21.22
N GLY A 83 -14.85 1.51 21.03
CA GLY A 83 -15.90 0.56 21.36
C GLY A 83 -15.46 -0.85 21.02
N ILE A 84 -15.58 -1.76 21.97
CA ILE A 84 -15.13 -3.14 21.81
C ILE A 84 -16.05 -3.85 20.81
N TYR A 85 -15.52 -4.15 19.62
CA TYR A 85 -16.13 -5.04 18.64
C TYR A 85 -15.14 -6.16 18.31
N TRP A 86 -15.34 -7.34 18.90
CA TRP A 86 -14.43 -8.46 18.74
C TRP A 86 -15.19 -9.77 18.59
N PRO A 87 -15.75 -10.05 17.39
CA PRO A 87 -16.43 -11.30 17.14
C PRO A 87 -15.44 -12.49 17.12
N GLN A 88 -15.96 -13.70 17.32
CA GLN A 88 -15.15 -14.92 17.40
C GLN A 88 -14.22 -15.11 16.19
N GLN A 89 -14.65 -14.73 14.98
CA GLN A 89 -13.83 -14.89 13.78
C GLN A 89 -12.48 -14.16 13.87
N HIS A 90 -12.42 -13.03 14.59
CA HIS A 90 -11.17 -12.28 14.76
C HIS A 90 -10.16 -13.07 15.59
N ASN A 91 -10.61 -13.67 16.69
CA ASN A 91 -9.79 -14.59 17.47
C ASN A 91 -9.37 -15.81 16.64
N ASP A 92 -10.25 -16.35 15.80
CA ASP A 92 -9.93 -17.49 14.95
C ASP A 92 -8.81 -17.18 13.94
N VAL A 93 -8.78 -15.96 13.37
CA VAL A 93 -7.68 -15.48 12.52
C VAL A 93 -6.36 -15.48 13.28
N ILE A 94 -6.31 -14.83 14.45
CA ILE A 94 -5.10 -14.77 15.29
C ILE A 94 -4.63 -16.19 15.63
N GLN A 95 -5.53 -17.04 16.11
CA GLN A 95 -5.19 -18.42 16.44
C GLN A 95 -4.71 -19.21 15.23
N LYS A 96 -5.26 -18.99 14.04
CA LYS A 96 -4.83 -19.67 12.82
C LYS A 96 -3.39 -19.27 12.44
N ILE A 97 -3.04 -17.98 12.54
CA ILE A 97 -1.67 -17.50 12.32
C ILE A 97 -0.71 -18.15 13.33
N LEU A 98 -1.04 -18.11 14.63
CA LEU A 98 -0.23 -18.74 15.68
C LEU A 98 -0.07 -20.26 15.48
N ARG A 99 -1.13 -20.94 15.02
CA ARG A 99 -1.07 -22.38 14.68
C ARG A 99 -0.16 -22.64 13.49
N LYS A 100 -0.14 -21.80 12.46
CA LYS A 100 0.80 -21.93 11.34
C LYS A 100 2.25 -21.73 11.79
N ALA A 101 2.51 -20.73 12.63
CA ALA A 101 3.82 -20.50 13.21
C ALA A 101 4.34 -21.74 13.93
N ARG A 102 3.51 -22.34 14.80
CA ARG A 102 3.84 -23.60 15.50
C ARG A 102 4.04 -24.81 14.58
N LYS A 103 3.51 -24.79 13.36
CA LYS A 103 3.69 -25.84 12.34
C LYS A 103 4.88 -25.60 11.42
N GLY A 104 5.64 -24.53 11.61
CA GLY A 104 6.88 -24.25 10.88
C GLY A 104 6.82 -23.11 9.88
N THR A 105 5.66 -22.44 9.71
CA THR A 105 5.63 -21.19 8.93
C THR A 105 6.38 -20.10 9.69
N HIS A 106 7.34 -19.45 9.06
CA HIS A 106 8.00 -18.27 9.63
C HIS A 106 7.11 -17.05 9.43
N VAL A 107 6.55 -16.52 10.52
CA VAL A 107 5.69 -15.34 10.49
C VAL A 107 6.55 -14.11 10.74
N ILE A 108 6.55 -13.15 9.83
CA ILE A 108 7.21 -11.86 10.02
C ILE A 108 6.13 -10.81 10.09
N TYR A 109 5.96 -10.23 11.28
CA TYR A 109 4.98 -9.20 11.57
C TYR A 109 5.67 -7.84 11.56
N ILE A 110 5.17 -6.95 10.69
CA ILE A 110 5.60 -5.57 10.58
C ILE A 110 4.47 -4.70 11.11
N PRO A 111 4.60 -4.09 12.29
CA PRO A 111 3.53 -3.30 12.89
C PRO A 111 3.13 -2.10 12.02
N GLY A 112 1.83 -1.87 11.91
CA GLY A 112 1.27 -0.66 11.33
C GLY A 112 1.02 0.42 12.38
N ASN A 113 0.51 1.57 11.96
CA ASN A 113 0.19 2.68 12.85
C ASN A 113 -1.02 2.39 13.77
N HIS A 114 -1.89 1.44 13.40
CA HIS A 114 -2.98 1.00 14.28
C HIS A 114 -2.56 -0.08 15.28
N ASP A 115 -1.41 -0.73 15.08
CA ASP A 115 -0.91 -1.85 15.89
C ASP A 115 0.01 -1.38 17.03
N GLU A 116 -0.19 -0.18 17.60
CA GLU A 116 0.66 0.42 18.65
C GLU A 116 1.10 -0.56 19.74
N LEU A 117 0.18 -1.37 20.25
CA LEU A 117 0.48 -2.34 21.30
C LEU A 117 1.43 -3.44 20.83
N VAL A 118 1.35 -3.86 19.56
CA VAL A 118 2.23 -4.90 19.00
C VAL A 118 3.63 -4.33 18.72
N ALA A 119 3.71 -3.05 18.35
CA ALA A 119 4.98 -2.38 18.10
C ALA A 119 5.93 -2.42 19.33
N ASP A 120 5.38 -2.36 20.54
CA ASP A 120 6.14 -2.45 21.79
C ASP A 120 6.77 -3.84 22.02
N PHE A 121 6.32 -4.88 21.30
CA PHE A 121 6.84 -6.25 21.40
C PHE A 121 7.80 -6.59 20.25
N CYS A 122 8.59 -5.64 19.76
CA CYS A 122 9.63 -5.95 18.78
C CYS A 122 10.58 -7.04 19.30
N GLY A 123 10.77 -8.11 18.54
CA GLY A 123 11.54 -9.28 18.96
C GLY A 123 11.18 -10.57 18.23
N ALA A 124 11.85 -11.66 18.58
CA ALA A 124 11.61 -12.98 18.02
C ALA A 124 10.97 -13.91 19.07
N TYR A 125 9.88 -14.57 18.70
CA TYR A 125 9.03 -15.40 19.55
C TYR A 125 8.77 -16.74 18.86
N GLY A 126 9.76 -17.63 18.91
CA GLY A 126 9.72 -18.89 18.15
C GLY A 126 9.78 -18.62 16.65
N ASN A 127 8.76 -19.04 15.91
CA ASN A 127 8.67 -18.80 14.46
C ASN A 127 7.96 -17.48 14.12
N ILE A 128 7.86 -16.53 15.06
CA ILE A 128 7.22 -15.23 14.86
C ILE A 128 8.25 -14.14 15.14
N ASP A 129 8.54 -13.32 14.15
CA ASP A 129 9.42 -12.17 14.26
C ASP A 129 8.59 -10.88 14.14
N ILE A 130 8.63 -10.02 15.15
CA ILE A 130 8.06 -8.68 15.11
C ILE A 130 9.20 -7.69 14.81
N LYS A 131 9.15 -7.05 13.65
CA LYS A 131 10.23 -6.19 13.13
C LYS A 131 9.66 -4.94 12.46
N GLN A 132 10.40 -3.84 12.47
CA GLN A 132 10.00 -2.59 11.79
C GLN A 132 10.01 -2.71 10.26
N SER A 133 10.90 -3.55 9.72
CA SER A 133 10.96 -3.85 8.29
C SER A 133 11.56 -5.23 8.05
N ALA A 134 11.38 -5.76 6.84
CA ALA A 134 11.99 -7.00 6.42
C ALA A 134 12.44 -6.96 4.95
N ILE A 135 13.41 -7.80 4.60
CA ILE A 135 13.79 -8.03 3.21
C ILE A 135 13.40 -9.45 2.83
N HIS A 136 12.55 -9.58 1.81
CA HIS A 136 12.27 -10.85 1.17
C HIS A 136 13.23 -11.05 -0.01
N VAL A 137 13.77 -12.26 -0.15
CA VAL A 137 14.58 -12.66 -1.30
C VAL A 137 13.75 -13.60 -2.16
N THR A 138 13.46 -13.17 -3.40
CA THR A 138 12.63 -13.93 -4.33
C THR A 138 13.35 -15.20 -4.82
N ALA A 139 12.63 -16.04 -5.57
CA ALA A 139 13.21 -17.22 -6.20
C ALA A 139 14.36 -16.93 -7.16
N CYS A 140 14.34 -15.76 -7.79
CA CYS A 140 15.38 -15.28 -8.71
C CYS A 140 16.48 -14.44 -8.02
N GLY A 141 16.45 -14.30 -6.69
CA GLY A 141 17.46 -13.57 -5.92
C GLY A 141 17.23 -12.06 -5.83
N GLU A 142 16.09 -11.55 -6.30
CA GLU A 142 15.73 -10.14 -6.14
C GLU A 142 15.36 -9.86 -4.68
N ARG A 143 15.69 -8.65 -4.22
CA ARG A 143 15.44 -8.21 -2.85
C ARG A 143 14.24 -7.26 -2.83
N ILE A 144 13.20 -7.65 -2.11
CA ILE A 144 11.99 -6.85 -1.89
C ILE A 144 12.02 -6.33 -0.46
N LEU A 145 12.00 -5.00 -0.30
CA LEU A 145 11.81 -4.36 1.00
C LEU A 145 10.32 -4.40 1.37
N ILE A 146 10.04 -4.83 2.60
CA ILE A 146 8.70 -4.92 3.16
C ILE A 146 8.64 -3.97 4.35
N ILE A 147 7.71 -3.02 4.27
CA ILE A 147 7.40 -1.97 5.25
C ILE A 147 5.89 -1.70 5.22
N HIS A 148 5.31 -1.16 6.29
CA HIS A 148 3.88 -0.76 6.31
C HIS A 148 3.58 0.36 5.31
N GLY A 149 4.45 1.38 5.26
CA GLY A 149 4.34 2.49 4.30
C GLY A 149 3.85 3.81 4.88
N HIS A 150 3.25 3.84 6.08
CA HIS A 150 2.87 5.10 6.76
C HIS A 150 4.06 6.08 6.92
N GLU A 151 5.27 5.55 7.03
CA GLU A 151 6.53 6.31 7.10
C GLU A 151 6.77 7.13 5.83
N LEU A 152 6.33 6.62 4.67
CA LEU A 152 6.50 7.28 3.37
C LEU A 152 5.48 8.42 3.17
N ASP A 153 4.31 8.37 3.83
CA ASP A 153 3.32 9.44 3.71
C ASP A 153 3.87 10.77 4.21
N THR A 154 4.62 10.76 5.31
CA THR A 154 5.26 11.96 5.85
C THR A 154 6.28 12.54 4.87
N VAL A 155 7.06 11.69 4.20
CA VAL A 155 8.06 12.15 3.22
C VAL A 155 7.38 12.67 1.96
N VAL A 156 6.43 11.94 1.41
CA VAL A 156 5.72 12.31 0.18
C VAL A 156 4.91 13.59 0.36
N GLN A 157 4.24 13.76 1.51
CA GLN A 157 3.50 14.99 1.81
C GLN A 157 4.44 16.20 1.91
N ASN A 158 5.63 16.03 2.49
CA ASN A 158 6.64 17.09 2.56
C ASN A 158 7.26 17.45 1.19
N VAL A 159 7.28 16.53 0.22
CA VAL A 159 7.81 16.85 -1.12
C VAL A 159 6.81 17.63 -1.98
N LYS A 160 5.50 17.44 -1.77
CA LYS A 160 4.45 18.11 -2.55
C LYS A 160 4.45 19.64 -2.38
N TRP A 161 4.62 20.14 -1.15
CA TRP A 161 4.68 21.60 -0.93
C TRP A 161 5.94 22.21 -1.54
N LEU A 162 7.05 21.47 -1.57
CA LEU A 162 8.30 21.93 -2.16
C LEU A 162 8.16 22.10 -3.68
N ALA A 163 7.47 21.15 -4.34
CA ALA A 163 7.16 21.25 -5.76
C ALA A 163 6.26 22.47 -6.06
N PHE A 164 5.24 22.71 -5.24
CA PHE A 164 4.35 23.86 -5.38
C PHE A 164 5.08 25.20 -5.13
N ALA A 165 5.89 25.28 -4.08
CA ALA A 165 6.70 26.47 -3.78
C ALA A 165 7.71 26.77 -4.90
N GLY A 166 8.29 25.74 -5.52
CA GLY A 166 9.16 25.86 -6.69
C GLY A 166 8.44 26.45 -7.91
N ASP A 167 7.21 26.01 -8.19
CA ASP A 167 6.41 26.53 -9.31
C ASP A 167 6.00 27.99 -9.08
N VAL A 168 5.53 28.34 -7.88
CA VAL A 168 5.20 29.72 -7.50
C VAL A 168 6.43 30.63 -7.60
N GLY A 169 7.58 30.18 -7.09
CA GLY A 169 8.84 30.92 -7.19
C GLY A 169 9.29 31.11 -8.64
N TYR A 170 9.11 30.10 -9.49
CA TYR A 170 9.43 30.19 -10.91
C TYR A 170 8.54 31.19 -11.66
N GLN A 171 7.23 31.16 -11.41
CA GLN A 171 6.29 32.14 -11.98
C GLN A 171 6.59 33.56 -11.52
N PHE A 172 6.95 33.75 -10.24
CA PHE A 172 7.40 35.04 -9.72
C PHE A 172 8.68 35.55 -10.39
N LEU A 173 9.67 34.69 -10.61
CA LEU A 173 10.90 35.05 -11.32
C LEU A 173 10.63 35.43 -12.79
N LEU A 174 9.66 34.77 -13.43
CA LEU A 174 9.22 35.13 -14.78
C LEU A 174 8.48 36.46 -14.82
N SER A 175 7.63 36.76 -13.83
CA SER A 175 6.89 38.02 -13.78
C SER A 175 7.79 39.24 -13.49
N LEU A 176 8.95 39.03 -12.87
CA LEU A 176 9.98 40.08 -12.70
C LEU A 176 10.81 40.36 -13.95
N ASN A 177 10.75 39.48 -14.97
CA ASN A 177 11.57 39.60 -16.17
C ASN A 177 11.29 40.89 -16.98
N PRO A 178 10.04 41.34 -17.18
CA PRO A 178 9.75 42.62 -17.83
C PRO A 178 10.27 43.83 -17.04
N LEU A 179 10.16 43.82 -15.71
CA LEU A 179 10.62 44.90 -14.83
C LEU A 179 12.15 45.04 -14.89
N ILE A 180 12.87 43.92 -14.80
CA ILE A 180 14.33 43.91 -14.90
C ILE A 180 14.79 44.37 -16.29
N ASN A 181 14.11 43.93 -17.35
CA ASN A 181 14.44 44.37 -18.71
C ASN A 181 14.09 45.86 -18.93
N PHE A 182 13.05 46.39 -18.30
CA PHE A 182 12.71 47.82 -18.32
C PHE A 182 13.80 48.67 -17.66
N VAL A 183 14.24 48.30 -16.45
CA VAL A 183 15.34 48.97 -15.74
C VAL A 183 16.64 48.88 -16.55
N ARG A 184 17.00 47.71 -17.07
CA ARG A 184 18.23 47.54 -17.87
C ARG A 184 18.25 48.37 -19.14
N ARG A 185 17.12 48.45 -19.85
CA ARG A 185 16.98 49.32 -21.04
C ARG A 185 17.18 50.79 -20.68
N ARG A 186 16.72 51.22 -19.50
CA ARG A 186 16.90 52.59 -19.02
C ARG A 186 18.35 52.95 -18.68
N PHE A 187 19.21 51.94 -18.44
CA PHE A 187 20.64 52.08 -18.18
C PHE A 187 21.54 51.62 -19.35
N GLY A 188 20.99 51.37 -20.55
CA GLY A 188 21.77 51.03 -21.74
C GLY A 188 22.36 49.61 -21.77
N LEU A 189 21.94 48.73 -20.86
CA LEU A 189 22.42 47.34 -20.79
C LEU A 189 21.43 46.42 -21.54
N GLY A 190 21.95 45.55 -22.42
CA GLY A 190 21.15 44.67 -23.30
C GLY A 190 20.26 43.66 -22.58
N TYR A 191 19.51 42.85 -23.35
CA TYR A 191 18.54 41.86 -22.83
C TYR A 191 19.19 40.81 -21.91
N TRP A 192 18.48 40.43 -20.82
CA TRP A 192 18.89 39.32 -19.95
C TRP A 192 17.68 38.63 -19.34
N SER A 193 17.80 37.31 -19.21
CA SER A 193 16.75 36.44 -18.69
C SER A 193 17.13 35.89 -17.32
N LEU A 194 16.49 36.41 -16.28
CA LEU A 194 16.67 35.93 -14.90
C LEU A 194 16.21 34.47 -14.77
N SER A 195 15.18 34.06 -15.52
CA SER A 195 14.67 32.69 -15.53
C SER A 195 15.65 31.71 -16.16
N ALA A 196 16.39 32.10 -17.21
CA ALA A 196 17.45 31.27 -17.78
C ALA A 196 18.62 31.08 -16.80
N TYR A 197 18.99 32.14 -16.07
CA TYR A 197 20.04 32.08 -15.04
C TYR A 197 19.63 31.19 -13.85
N ALA A 198 18.41 31.38 -13.33
CA ALA A 198 17.86 30.56 -12.24
C ALA A 198 17.74 29.09 -12.63
N LYS A 199 17.23 28.80 -13.84
CA LYS A 199 17.09 27.44 -14.36
C LYS A 199 18.43 26.71 -14.50
N ARG A 200 19.51 27.45 -14.82
CA ARG A 200 20.87 26.90 -14.86
C ARG A 200 21.38 26.56 -13.46
N ARG A 201 21.24 27.48 -12.50
CA ARG A 201 21.66 27.28 -11.10
C ARG A 201 20.90 26.14 -10.40
N VAL A 202 19.60 25.99 -10.65
CA VAL A 202 18.80 24.88 -10.09
C VAL A 202 19.26 23.53 -10.67
N LYS A 203 19.54 23.44 -11.98
CA LYS A 203 20.07 22.22 -12.59
C LYS A 203 21.44 21.85 -12.01
N ASP A 204 22.30 22.84 -11.78
CA ASP A 204 23.63 22.63 -11.19
C ASP A 204 23.53 22.10 -9.74
N ALA A 205 22.60 22.62 -8.94
CA ALA A 205 22.38 22.18 -7.56
C ALA A 205 21.75 20.77 -7.46
N VAL A 206 20.74 20.46 -8.29
CA VAL A 206 20.09 19.14 -8.32
C VAL A 206 21.06 18.05 -8.78
N SER A 207 21.98 18.39 -9.68
CA SER A 207 23.02 17.46 -10.17
C SER A 207 24.11 17.19 -9.13
N PHE A 208 24.28 18.07 -8.14
CA PHE A 208 25.23 17.92 -7.04
C PHE A 208 24.67 17.05 -5.89
N ILE A 209 23.34 17.02 -5.72
CA ILE A 209 22.65 16.20 -4.71
C ILE A 209 22.41 14.75 -5.21
N GLY A 210 22.44 14.53 -6.53
CA GLY A 210 22.27 13.21 -7.15
C GLY A 210 23.56 12.37 -7.31
N LYS A 211 24.67 12.79 -6.68
CA LYS A 211 25.91 12.00 -6.52
C LYS A 211 26.15 11.73 -5.05
#